data_AF-A0A660QPB1-F1
#
_entry.id   AF-A0A660QPB1-F1
#
_cell.length_a   1.000
_cell.length_b   1.000
_cell.length_c   1.000
_cell.angle_alpha   90.00
_cell.angle_beta   90.00
_cell.angle_gamma   90.00
#
_symmetry.space_group_name_H-M   'P 1'
#
loop_
_entity.id
_entity.type
_entity.pdbx_description
1 polymer ?
#
loop_
_entity_poly.entity_id
_entity_poly.type
_entity_poly.pdbx_seq_one_letter_code
_entity_poly.pdbx_strand_id
1 'polypeptide(L)'
;MAVQLGFFMKGVGMIKSVMCFVGASITASVLLSGCAHFGKLSEVGTEMAQVPVTENPSGQTFPGKFIWHDLVTPDPLSAGKFYEALFGWQIDYQGDYAVVHNGNKPIAGILQVAPEEGQARKGVWIPSVSVADVDAAAQRVEAHGGSILNGPVDMGQRGRAVMISDPQRADLVLLTAKGGDPAEAEAAIGDWLWDEIWTDDPDRMEAFYSQVLGYDEVASTNNYGVFMHNDKWRAGIRHLQDTKHMLWIPVVRVADPEATAQRVKDLGGTVWVAPHEAPSNGNTALIGDPAGALLLIQQWPTQASKGGL
;
A
#
# COMPACT_ATOMS: atom_id res chain seq x y z
N MET A 1 -6.14 -13.42 -22.35
CA MET A 1 -5.36 -12.84 -21.23
C MET A 1 -5.11 -13.83 -20.09
N ALA A 2 -6.00 -14.79 -19.82
CA ALA A 2 -5.86 -15.79 -18.74
C ALA A 2 -4.67 -16.78 -18.87
N VAL A 3 -4.16 -17.05 -20.09
CA VAL A 3 -3.14 -18.11 -20.32
C VAL A 3 -1.73 -17.69 -19.88
N GLN A 4 -1.48 -16.40 -19.64
CA GLN A 4 -0.12 -15.89 -19.42
C GLN A 4 0.26 -15.68 -17.95
N LEU A 5 -0.69 -15.69 -17.02
CA LEU A 5 -0.40 -15.71 -15.57
C LEU A 5 -0.19 -17.12 -15.02
N GLY A 6 -0.70 -18.17 -15.68
CA GLY A 6 -0.55 -19.56 -15.24
C GLY A 6 0.87 -20.13 -15.34
N PHE A 7 1.86 -19.36 -15.80
CA PHE A 7 3.22 -19.83 -16.05
C PHE A 7 4.26 -19.48 -14.97
N PHE A 8 3.91 -18.69 -13.96
CA PHE A 8 4.88 -18.18 -12.99
C PHE A 8 4.62 -18.71 -11.59
N MET A 9 4.82 -20.02 -11.35
CA MET A 9 4.82 -20.55 -9.98
C MET A 9 5.33 -22.00 -9.87
N LYS A 10 6.64 -22.15 -9.70
CA LYS A 10 7.25 -23.29 -9.00
C LYS A 10 8.40 -22.77 -8.13
N GLY A 11 8.21 -22.77 -6.82
CA GLY A 11 9.24 -22.35 -5.87
C GLY A 11 8.73 -22.29 -4.44
N VAL A 12 8.30 -23.44 -3.90
CA VAL A 12 7.88 -23.59 -2.51
C VAL A 12 9.12 -23.97 -1.70
N GLY A 13 9.57 -23.14 -0.77
CA GLY A 13 10.57 -23.57 0.21
C GLY A 13 11.22 -22.51 1.09
N MET A 14 11.38 -21.26 0.64
CA MET A 14 12.42 -20.39 1.23
C MET A 14 11.95 -19.07 1.86
N ILE A 15 10.65 -18.88 2.11
CA ILE A 15 10.16 -17.69 2.86
C ILE A 15 10.30 -17.87 4.39
N LYS A 16 10.50 -19.10 4.88
CA LYS A 16 10.55 -19.42 6.32
C LYS A 16 11.67 -18.71 7.09
N SER A 17 12.78 -18.34 6.45
CA SER A 17 13.96 -17.82 7.17
C SER A 17 14.00 -16.29 7.29
N VAL A 18 13.19 -15.56 6.52
CA VAL A 18 13.17 -14.08 6.50
C VAL A 18 12.39 -13.52 7.71
N MET A 19 11.41 -14.27 8.23
CA MET A 19 10.40 -13.74 9.15
C MET A 19 10.68 -13.96 10.64
N CYS A 20 11.73 -14.70 11.02
CA CYS A 20 12.13 -14.81 12.43
C CYS A 20 12.69 -13.49 13.02
N PHE A 21 13.04 -12.51 12.20
CA PHE A 21 13.63 -11.24 12.65
C PHE A 21 12.66 -10.06 12.79
N VAL A 22 11.38 -10.21 12.40
CA VAL A 22 10.34 -9.21 12.71
C VAL A 22 9.77 -9.49 14.10
N GLY A 23 10.65 -9.46 15.11
CA GLY A 23 10.39 -9.90 16.48
C GLY A 23 9.84 -8.85 17.44
N ALA A 24 9.31 -7.73 16.95
CA ALA A 24 8.77 -6.67 17.82
C ALA A 24 7.34 -6.32 17.40
N SER A 25 6.40 -6.69 18.28
CA SER A 25 4.96 -6.46 18.22
C SER A 25 4.60 -5.10 17.62
N ILE A 26 4.07 -5.08 16.40
CA ILE A 26 3.22 -3.97 15.95
C ILE A 26 1.81 -4.34 16.40
N THR A 27 1.43 -3.79 17.54
CA THR A 27 0.02 -3.63 17.86
C THR A 27 -0.30 -2.19 17.49
N ALA A 28 -0.99 -1.96 16.38
CA ALA A 28 -1.62 -0.66 16.11
C ALA A 28 -2.62 -0.26 17.23
N SER A 29 -2.90 -1.19 18.18
CA SER A 29 -3.57 -0.91 19.45
C SER A 29 -2.82 0.08 20.36
N VAL A 30 -1.60 0.51 20.03
CA VAL A 30 -0.87 1.51 20.83
C VAL A 30 -0.66 2.81 20.03
N LEU A 31 -1.70 3.21 19.28
CA LEU A 31 -2.06 4.63 19.15
C LEU A 31 -2.81 5.14 20.41
N LEU A 32 -3.11 4.25 21.37
CA LEU A 32 -4.07 4.49 22.46
C LEU A 32 -3.48 4.99 23.79
N SER A 33 -2.16 5.13 23.97
CA SER A 33 -1.57 5.87 25.11
C SER A 33 -1.24 7.33 24.78
N GLY A 34 -1.10 7.66 23.49
CA GLY A 34 -1.04 9.04 23.00
C GLY A 34 -2.40 9.76 23.02
N CYS A 35 -3.51 9.06 23.27
CA CYS A 35 -4.84 9.65 23.37
C CYS A 35 -5.05 10.58 24.56
N ALA A 36 -4.15 10.59 25.55
CA ALA A 36 -4.13 11.62 26.59
C ALA A 36 -3.36 12.90 26.18
N HIS A 37 -2.68 12.91 25.02
CA HIS A 37 -1.97 14.08 24.48
C HIS A 37 -2.25 14.35 22.98
N PHE A 38 -3.34 13.80 22.42
CA PHE A 38 -4.01 14.40 21.25
C PHE A 38 -4.71 15.74 21.56
N GLY A 39 -4.46 16.31 22.75
CA GLY A 39 -4.69 17.71 23.07
C GLY A 39 -3.70 18.65 22.36
N LYS A 40 -3.61 18.55 21.01
CA LYS A 40 -3.19 19.59 20.06
C LYS A 40 -3.09 19.10 18.60
N LEU A 41 -3.97 18.20 18.15
CA LEU A 41 -4.22 18.08 16.69
C LEU A 41 -5.15 19.18 16.15
N SER A 42 -5.61 20.11 17.00
CA SER A 42 -6.67 21.08 16.68
C SER A 42 -6.23 22.26 15.81
N GLU A 43 -4.94 22.42 15.48
CA GLU A 43 -4.45 23.41 14.50
C GLU A 43 -3.72 22.77 13.30
N VAL A 44 -3.27 21.53 13.44
CA VAL A 44 -2.38 20.81 12.49
C VAL A 44 -3.16 20.10 11.36
N GLY A 45 -4.47 19.88 11.52
CA GLY A 45 -5.29 19.10 10.59
C GLY A 45 -5.68 19.77 9.26
N THR A 46 -5.33 21.03 9.03
CA THR A 46 -5.87 21.80 7.88
C THR A 46 -5.05 21.63 6.60
N GLU A 47 -3.74 21.32 6.69
CA GLU A 47 -2.81 21.32 5.54
C GLU A 47 -2.68 19.94 4.87
N MET A 48 -2.62 18.84 5.64
CA MET A 48 -2.66 17.45 5.12
C MET A 48 -3.88 17.18 4.21
N ALA A 49 -4.96 17.92 4.42
CA ALA A 49 -6.25 17.80 3.77
C ALA A 49 -6.36 18.53 2.41
N GLN A 50 -5.31 19.15 1.88
CA GLN A 50 -5.47 20.09 0.73
C GLN A 50 -5.02 19.57 -0.63
N VAL A 51 -4.36 18.42 -0.71
CA VAL A 51 -3.84 17.91 -1.99
C VAL A 51 -4.85 16.93 -2.61
N PRO A 52 -5.24 17.09 -3.88
CA PRO A 52 -6.15 16.16 -4.54
C PRO A 52 -5.45 14.85 -4.90
N VAL A 53 -6.22 13.76 -5.06
CA VAL A 53 -5.69 12.44 -5.50
C VAL A 53 -5.22 12.49 -6.95
N THR A 54 -5.78 13.38 -7.75
CA THR A 54 -5.41 13.58 -9.14
C THR A 54 -5.43 15.06 -9.48
N GLU A 55 -4.51 15.49 -10.34
CA GLU A 55 -4.48 16.85 -10.90
C GLU A 55 -5.52 17.05 -12.02
N ASN A 56 -6.07 15.96 -12.56
CA ASN A 56 -7.03 15.98 -13.67
C ASN A 56 -8.39 15.48 -13.17
N PRO A 57 -9.18 16.33 -12.49
CA PRO A 57 -10.43 15.91 -11.89
C PRO A 57 -11.43 15.51 -12.98
N SER A 58 -11.75 14.22 -13.04
CA SER A 58 -12.73 13.66 -13.96
C SER A 58 -14.10 13.48 -13.31
N GLY A 59 -14.14 13.48 -11.97
CA GLY A 59 -15.31 13.08 -11.19
C GLY A 59 -15.64 11.58 -11.28
N GLN A 60 -14.84 10.79 -11.99
CA GLN A 60 -15.04 9.34 -12.09
C GLN A 60 -14.50 8.65 -10.84
N THR A 61 -15.24 7.65 -10.35
CA THR A 61 -14.83 6.81 -9.22
C THR A 61 -14.79 5.35 -9.66
N PHE A 62 -13.78 4.62 -9.22
CA PHE A 62 -13.55 3.21 -9.48
C PHE A 62 -13.49 2.46 -8.13
N PRO A 63 -14.64 2.15 -7.49
CA PRO A 63 -14.65 1.46 -6.21
C PRO A 63 -13.78 0.19 -6.19
N GLY A 64 -13.09 -0.01 -5.07
CA GLY A 64 -12.13 -1.09 -4.88
C GLY A 64 -10.76 -0.84 -5.51
N LYS A 65 -10.55 0.26 -6.25
CA LYS A 65 -9.23 0.63 -6.79
C LYS A 65 -8.37 1.30 -5.73
N PHE A 66 -7.10 0.94 -5.64
CA PHE A 66 -6.11 1.67 -4.84
C PHE A 66 -5.71 2.96 -5.56
N ILE A 67 -5.79 4.09 -4.85
CA ILE A 67 -5.74 5.42 -5.46
C ILE A 67 -4.73 6.38 -4.82
N TRP A 68 -4.22 6.06 -3.63
CA TRP A 68 -3.24 6.88 -2.92
C TRP A 68 -2.47 6.04 -1.91
N HIS A 69 -1.27 6.46 -1.54
CA HIS A 69 -0.43 5.77 -0.56
C HIS A 69 0.26 6.81 0.33
N ASP A 70 0.08 6.71 1.64
CA ASP A 70 0.78 7.57 2.59
C ASP A 70 1.86 6.76 3.32
N LEU A 71 3.09 7.28 3.32
CA LEU A 71 4.16 6.78 4.17
C LEU A 71 4.08 7.46 5.53
N VAL A 72 3.82 6.64 6.55
CA VAL A 72 3.95 7.05 7.94
C VAL A 72 5.35 6.69 8.40
N THR A 73 6.16 7.68 8.80
CA THR A 73 7.56 7.46 9.16
C THR A 73 8.03 8.38 10.29
N PRO A 74 8.98 7.94 11.13
CA PRO A 74 9.59 8.80 12.15
C PRO A 74 10.52 9.87 11.58
N ASP A 75 10.98 9.72 10.32
CA ASP A 75 11.91 10.65 9.67
C ASP A 75 11.55 10.85 8.18
N PRO A 76 10.62 11.78 7.88
CA PRO A 76 10.19 12.07 6.50
C PRO A 76 11.32 12.51 5.58
N LEU A 77 12.30 13.26 6.09
CA LEU A 77 13.39 13.80 5.29
C LEU A 77 14.34 12.67 4.83
N SER A 78 14.67 11.75 5.72
CA SER A 78 15.51 10.59 5.36
C SER A 78 14.76 9.64 4.42
N ALA A 79 13.47 9.39 4.67
CA ALA A 79 12.64 8.58 3.79
C ALA A 79 12.51 9.21 2.39
N GLY A 80 12.22 10.51 2.32
CA GLY A 80 12.14 11.25 1.06
C GLY A 80 13.43 11.11 0.24
N LYS A 81 14.59 11.40 0.83
CA LYS A 81 15.90 11.25 0.16
C LYS A 81 16.15 9.83 -0.36
N PHE A 82 15.73 8.82 0.40
CA PHE A 82 15.85 7.43 -0.02
C PHE A 82 15.03 7.18 -1.30
N TYR A 83 13.77 7.59 -1.32
CA TYR A 83 12.89 7.36 -2.47
C TYR A 83 13.20 8.25 -3.67
N GLU A 84 13.67 9.49 -3.46
CA GLU A 84 14.26 10.33 -4.52
C GLU A 84 15.42 9.60 -5.22
N ALA A 85 16.35 9.04 -4.43
CA ALA A 85 17.54 8.39 -4.96
C ALA A 85 17.29 6.99 -5.53
N LEU A 86 16.19 6.34 -5.13
CA LEU A 86 15.80 5.00 -5.58
C LEU A 86 14.93 5.02 -6.83
N PHE A 87 13.87 5.84 -6.83
CA PHE A 87 12.87 5.87 -7.89
C PHE A 87 12.90 7.15 -8.74
N GLY A 88 13.64 8.17 -8.31
CA GLY A 88 13.60 9.48 -8.96
C GLY A 88 12.32 10.26 -8.65
N TRP A 89 11.62 9.94 -7.55
CA TRP A 89 10.47 10.71 -7.09
C TRP A 89 10.86 12.14 -6.76
N GLN A 90 9.91 13.08 -6.86
CA GLN A 90 10.06 14.45 -6.42
C GLN A 90 9.25 14.64 -5.13
N ILE A 91 9.89 15.15 -4.07
CA ILE A 91 9.26 15.33 -2.77
C ILE A 91 9.04 16.82 -2.51
N ASP A 92 7.77 17.22 -2.44
CA ASP A 92 7.37 18.59 -2.13
C ASP A 92 6.94 18.68 -0.67
N TYR A 93 7.78 19.28 0.18
CA TYR A 93 7.55 19.39 1.62
C TYR A 93 6.68 20.61 1.94
N GLN A 94 5.49 20.35 2.49
CA GLN A 94 4.45 21.32 2.81
C GLN A 94 4.13 21.23 4.32
N GLY A 95 5.02 21.79 5.13
CA GLY A 95 4.91 21.70 6.60
C GLY A 95 5.12 20.26 7.09
N ASP A 96 4.11 19.72 7.77
CA ASP A 96 4.16 18.38 8.39
C ASP A 96 3.81 17.23 7.41
N TYR A 97 3.50 17.57 6.15
CA TYR A 97 3.19 16.63 5.09
C TYR A 97 4.06 16.90 3.87
N ALA A 98 4.52 15.84 3.20
CA ALA A 98 5.19 15.96 1.92
C ALA A 98 4.40 15.25 0.83
N VAL A 99 4.23 15.90 -0.33
CA VAL A 99 3.62 15.29 -1.51
C VAL A 99 4.70 14.66 -2.37
N VAL A 100 4.52 13.38 -2.68
CA VAL A 100 5.40 12.62 -3.55
C VAL A 100 4.86 12.64 -4.96
N HIS A 101 5.71 13.03 -5.91
CA HIS A 101 5.40 12.99 -7.33
C HIS A 101 6.30 12.00 -8.06
N ASN A 102 5.76 11.36 -9.09
CA ASN A 102 6.54 10.71 -10.13
C ASN A 102 6.36 11.51 -11.43
N GLY A 103 7.39 12.30 -11.77
CA GLY A 103 7.27 13.34 -12.79
C GLY A 103 6.31 14.42 -12.31
N ASN A 104 5.25 14.69 -13.08
CA ASN A 104 4.23 15.67 -12.70
C ASN A 104 3.02 15.04 -12.01
N LYS A 105 3.01 13.71 -11.77
CA LYS A 105 1.86 13.02 -11.20
C LYS A 105 2.04 12.91 -9.68
N PRO A 106 1.14 13.45 -8.84
CA PRO A 106 1.13 13.15 -7.41
C PRO A 106 0.72 11.69 -7.21
N ILE A 107 1.49 10.95 -6.41
CA ILE A 107 1.30 9.50 -6.22
C ILE A 107 1.21 9.09 -4.75
N ALA A 108 1.71 9.89 -3.83
CA ALA A 108 1.80 9.52 -2.43
C ALA A 108 1.99 10.73 -1.51
N GLY A 109 1.87 10.48 -0.20
CA GLY A 109 2.27 11.39 0.85
C GLY A 109 3.35 10.82 1.75
N ILE A 110 4.02 11.68 2.50
CA ILE A 110 4.88 11.32 3.63
C ILE A 110 4.48 12.18 4.82
N LEU A 111 4.20 11.55 5.96
CA LEU A 111 3.89 12.22 7.21
C LEU A 111 4.75 11.72 8.36
N GLN A 112 5.07 12.63 9.27
CA GLN A 112 5.83 12.28 10.46
C GLN A 112 4.92 11.66 11.54
N VAL A 113 5.30 10.48 12.03
CA VAL A 113 4.76 9.92 13.27
C VAL A 113 5.92 9.55 14.17
N ALA A 114 6.03 10.25 15.30
CA ALA A 114 7.06 9.96 16.28
C ALA A 114 6.83 8.56 16.89
N PRO A 115 7.89 7.75 17.07
CA PRO A 115 7.75 6.50 17.80
C PRO A 115 7.41 6.79 19.26
N GLU A 116 6.64 5.92 19.89
CA GLU A 116 6.50 5.98 21.34
C GLU A 116 7.86 5.76 22.03
N GLU A 117 7.99 6.29 23.24
CA GLU A 117 9.22 6.18 24.02
C GLU A 117 9.58 4.70 24.24
N GLY A 118 10.80 4.32 23.85
CA GLY A 118 11.30 2.95 23.94
C GLY A 118 10.92 2.02 22.77
N GLN A 119 10.15 2.49 21.79
CA GLN A 119 9.86 1.72 20.58
C GLN A 119 10.87 1.98 19.44
N ALA A 120 11.04 0.98 18.57
CA ALA A 120 11.86 1.13 17.38
C ALA A 120 11.22 2.12 16.39
N ARG A 121 12.06 2.91 15.71
CA ARG A 121 11.65 3.69 14.54
C ARG A 121 11.18 2.73 13.45
N LYS A 122 9.89 2.77 13.12
CA LYS A 122 9.30 1.94 12.07
C LYS A 122 8.48 2.81 11.11
N GLY A 123 8.78 2.69 9.83
CA GLY A 123 7.95 3.24 8.76
C GLY A 123 6.92 2.22 8.29
N VAL A 124 5.78 2.70 7.77
CA VAL A 124 4.75 1.86 7.16
C VAL A 124 4.06 2.62 6.02
N TRP A 125 3.86 1.94 4.89
CA TRP A 125 3.00 2.42 3.82
C TRP A 125 1.55 2.07 4.12
N ILE A 126 0.67 3.07 4.10
CA ILE A 126 -0.78 2.91 4.30
C ILE A 126 -1.46 3.23 2.96
N PRO A 127 -1.99 2.22 2.27
CA PRO A 127 -2.74 2.45 1.04
C PRO A 127 -4.12 3.05 1.32
N SER A 128 -4.64 3.79 0.35
CA SER A 128 -6.01 4.27 0.27
C SER A 128 -6.74 3.62 -0.89
N VAL A 129 -7.90 3.04 -0.61
CA VAL A 129 -8.77 2.41 -1.60
C VAL A 129 -10.03 3.23 -1.81
N SER A 130 -10.42 3.37 -3.08
CA SER A 130 -11.62 4.08 -3.50
C SER A 130 -12.88 3.38 -3.01
N VAL A 131 -13.78 4.14 -2.40
CA VAL A 131 -15.14 3.70 -2.07
C VAL A 131 -16.15 4.76 -2.52
N ALA A 132 -17.33 4.31 -2.94
CA ALA A 132 -18.39 5.21 -3.38
C ALA A 132 -18.94 6.08 -2.22
N ASP A 133 -18.95 5.53 -1.00
CA ASP A 133 -19.42 6.20 0.22
C ASP A 133 -18.63 5.67 1.42
N VAL A 134 -17.89 6.57 2.07
CA VAL A 134 -17.02 6.29 3.22
C VAL A 134 -17.81 5.90 4.46
N ASP A 135 -18.93 6.56 4.74
CA ASP A 135 -19.73 6.29 5.94
C ASP A 135 -20.41 4.93 5.84
N ALA A 136 -20.96 4.61 4.66
CA ALA A 136 -21.52 3.29 4.40
C ALA A 136 -20.45 2.19 4.42
N ALA A 137 -19.24 2.47 3.92
CA ALA A 137 -18.13 1.52 3.99
C ALA A 137 -17.66 1.29 5.43
N ALA A 138 -17.59 2.34 6.26
CA ALA A 138 -17.26 2.25 7.68
C ALA A 138 -18.24 1.33 8.44
N GLN A 139 -19.55 1.45 8.17
CA GLN A 139 -20.55 0.54 8.75
C GLN A 139 -20.31 -0.92 8.35
N ARG A 140 -19.93 -1.17 7.09
CA ARG A 140 -19.60 -2.54 6.63
C ARG A 140 -18.34 -3.07 7.30
N VAL A 141 -17.34 -2.23 7.56
CA VAL A 141 -16.12 -2.64 8.29
C VAL A 141 -16.47 -3.17 9.67
N GLU A 142 -17.24 -2.41 10.45
CA GLU A 142 -17.64 -2.85 11.80
C GLU A 142 -18.51 -4.11 11.74
N ALA A 143 -19.46 -4.17 10.81
CA ALA A 143 -20.36 -5.33 10.65
C ALA A 143 -19.62 -6.63 10.28
N HIS A 144 -18.44 -6.55 9.67
CA HIS A 144 -17.65 -7.70 9.23
C HIS A 144 -16.38 -7.93 10.07
N GLY A 145 -16.33 -7.36 11.28
CA GLY A 145 -15.30 -7.66 12.27
C GLY A 145 -13.99 -6.89 12.10
N GLY A 146 -13.97 -5.84 11.29
CA GLY A 146 -12.91 -4.83 11.29
C GLY A 146 -13.15 -3.78 12.38
N SER A 147 -12.30 -2.76 12.42
CA SER A 147 -12.40 -1.66 13.39
C SER A 147 -12.11 -0.32 12.74
N ILE A 148 -12.81 0.73 13.18
CA ILE A 148 -12.50 2.11 12.80
C ILE A 148 -11.37 2.61 13.70
N LEU A 149 -10.28 3.05 13.09
CA LEU A 149 -9.14 3.63 13.80
C LEU A 149 -9.25 5.15 13.91
N ASN A 150 -9.70 5.81 12.84
CA ASN A 150 -9.89 7.25 12.80
C ASN A 150 -10.90 7.66 11.72
N GLY A 151 -11.72 8.67 11.99
CA GLY A 151 -12.78 9.12 11.09
C GLY A 151 -14.11 8.36 11.26
N PRO A 152 -15.04 8.47 10.29
CA PRO A 152 -14.95 9.23 9.03
C PRO A 152 -14.68 10.74 9.19
N VAL A 153 -13.91 11.33 8.29
CA VAL A 153 -13.47 12.73 8.34
C VAL A 153 -13.38 13.34 6.95
N ASP A 154 -13.75 14.62 6.83
CA ASP A 154 -13.54 15.40 5.61
C ASP A 154 -12.11 15.96 5.57
N MET A 155 -11.38 15.57 4.53
CA MET A 155 -10.00 15.95 4.26
C MET A 155 -9.95 16.90 3.06
N GLY A 156 -10.71 18.00 3.08
CA GLY A 156 -10.55 19.12 2.14
C GLY A 156 -10.62 18.75 0.65
N GLN A 157 -9.50 18.86 -0.08
CA GLN A 157 -9.41 18.50 -1.50
C GLN A 157 -9.10 17.01 -1.73
N ARG A 158 -8.57 16.31 -0.73
CA ARG A 158 -8.35 14.86 -0.78
C ARG A 158 -9.69 14.14 -0.93
N GLY A 159 -10.68 14.53 -0.14
CA GLY A 159 -12.01 13.93 -0.12
C GLY A 159 -12.46 13.56 1.27
N ARG A 160 -13.32 12.55 1.38
CA ARG A 160 -13.78 12.01 2.66
C ARG A 160 -13.09 10.69 2.93
N ALA A 161 -12.60 10.46 4.13
CA ALA A 161 -11.81 9.27 4.44
C ALA A 161 -12.13 8.66 5.80
N VAL A 162 -11.85 7.37 5.95
CA VAL A 162 -11.83 6.66 7.23
C VAL A 162 -10.63 5.72 7.24
N MET A 163 -9.86 5.72 8.34
CA MET A 163 -8.79 4.76 8.56
C MET A 163 -9.37 3.57 9.33
N ILE A 164 -9.10 2.37 8.84
CA ILE A 164 -9.62 1.13 9.38
C ILE A 164 -8.51 0.13 9.68
N SER A 165 -8.83 -0.86 10.50
CA SER A 165 -8.03 -2.07 10.70
C SER A 165 -8.90 -3.27 10.36
N ASP A 166 -8.37 -4.19 9.56
CA ASP A 166 -9.07 -5.40 9.18
C ASP A 166 -9.08 -6.44 10.33
N PRO A 167 -9.80 -7.57 10.19
CA PRO A 167 -9.87 -8.60 11.23
C PRO A 167 -8.53 -9.29 11.57
N GLN A 168 -7.48 -9.04 10.79
CA GLN A 168 -6.11 -9.49 11.01
C GLN A 168 -5.12 -8.34 11.27
N ARG A 169 -5.66 -7.13 11.55
CA ARG A 169 -4.93 -5.93 11.95
C ARG A 169 -4.08 -5.30 10.83
N ALA A 170 -4.39 -5.56 9.57
CA ALA A 170 -3.85 -4.76 8.48
C ALA A 170 -4.63 -3.46 8.36
N ASP A 171 -3.91 -2.34 8.33
CA ASP A 171 -4.51 -1.02 8.28
C ASP A 171 -4.66 -0.53 6.83
N LEU A 172 -5.76 0.19 6.56
CA LEU A 172 -6.13 0.68 5.24
C LEU A 172 -6.96 1.96 5.37
N VAL A 173 -6.87 2.86 4.40
CA VAL A 173 -7.75 4.04 4.31
C VAL A 173 -8.82 3.77 3.26
N LEU A 174 -10.10 3.98 3.61
CA LEU A 174 -11.18 4.03 2.62
C LEU A 174 -11.44 5.50 2.27
N LEU A 175 -11.43 5.83 0.98
CA LEU A 175 -11.44 7.21 0.50
C LEU A 175 -12.47 7.39 -0.62
N THR A 176 -13.33 8.41 -0.48
CA THR A 176 -14.08 8.98 -1.61
C THR A 176 -13.36 10.25 -2.05
N ALA A 177 -12.65 10.17 -3.18
CA ALA A 177 -11.83 11.28 -3.68
C ALA A 177 -12.69 12.41 -4.26
N LYS A 178 -12.47 13.65 -3.81
CA LYS A 178 -13.32 14.81 -4.20
C LYS A 178 -13.28 15.11 -5.70
N GLY A 179 -12.11 14.97 -6.32
CA GLY A 179 -11.90 15.17 -7.77
C GLY A 179 -12.18 13.94 -8.63
N GLY A 180 -12.59 12.83 -8.01
CA GLY A 180 -12.55 11.50 -8.62
C GLY A 180 -11.18 10.84 -8.50
N ASP A 181 -11.13 9.59 -8.95
CA ASP A 181 -9.98 8.71 -8.89
C ASP A 181 -9.04 8.94 -10.08
N PRO A 182 -7.75 8.60 -9.94
CA PRO A 182 -6.84 8.56 -11.08
C PRO A 182 -7.42 7.66 -12.19
N ALA A 183 -7.20 8.01 -13.45
CA ALA A 183 -7.64 7.18 -14.58
C ALA A 183 -7.07 5.75 -14.48
N GLU A 184 -7.80 4.78 -15.02
CA GLU A 184 -7.26 3.43 -15.21
C GLU A 184 -6.25 3.47 -16.37
N ALA A 185 -4.97 3.45 -16.03
CA ALA A 185 -3.86 3.44 -16.96
C ALA A 185 -2.80 2.44 -16.52
N GLU A 186 -1.96 2.01 -17.45
CA GLU A 186 -0.79 1.21 -17.12
C GLU A 186 0.19 2.05 -16.27
N ALA A 187 0.61 1.53 -15.12
CA ALA A 187 1.52 2.23 -14.21
C ALA A 187 2.86 2.56 -14.89
N ALA A 188 3.35 3.79 -14.82
CA ALA A 188 4.68 4.11 -15.34
C ALA A 188 5.79 3.44 -14.50
N ILE A 189 7.04 3.44 -14.99
CA ILE A 189 8.19 3.09 -14.13
C ILE A 189 8.25 4.07 -12.97
N GLY A 190 8.45 3.54 -11.75
CA GLY A 190 8.41 4.30 -10.50
C GLY A 190 7.01 4.60 -9.97
N ASP A 191 5.94 4.16 -10.63
CA ASP A 191 4.56 4.37 -10.18
C ASP A 191 4.01 3.13 -9.45
N TRP A 192 2.92 3.29 -8.70
CA TRP A 192 2.24 2.19 -8.04
C TRP A 192 1.64 1.24 -9.09
N LEU A 193 2.07 -0.02 -9.05
CA LEU A 193 1.66 -1.09 -9.95
C LEU A 193 0.45 -1.85 -9.41
N TRP A 194 0.48 -2.14 -8.10
CA TRP A 194 -0.38 -3.12 -7.48
C TRP A 194 -0.41 -2.95 -5.96
N ASP A 195 -1.38 -3.57 -5.31
CA ASP A 195 -1.47 -3.69 -3.87
C ASP A 195 -1.93 -5.12 -3.55
N GLU A 196 -1.29 -5.76 -2.58
CA GLU A 196 -1.69 -7.09 -2.14
C GLU A 196 -1.71 -7.23 -0.63
N ILE A 197 -2.79 -7.84 -0.11
CA ILE A 197 -2.89 -8.21 1.30
C ILE A 197 -2.19 -9.55 1.53
N TRP A 198 -1.35 -9.61 2.55
CA TRP A 198 -0.69 -10.82 3.00
C TRP A 198 -1.43 -11.39 4.20
N THR A 199 -1.87 -12.65 4.12
CA THR A 199 -2.77 -13.27 5.11
C THR A 199 -2.46 -14.75 5.32
N ASP A 200 -2.70 -15.27 6.52
CA ASP A 200 -2.73 -16.72 6.83
C ASP A 200 -4.15 -17.30 6.85
N ASP A 201 -5.18 -16.48 6.60
CA ASP A 201 -6.59 -16.84 6.57
C ASP A 201 -7.27 -16.19 5.34
N PRO A 202 -6.95 -16.67 4.13
CA PRO A 202 -7.44 -16.06 2.90
C PRO A 202 -8.97 -16.06 2.83
N ASP A 203 -9.65 -17.13 3.28
CA ASP A 203 -11.10 -17.23 3.24
C ASP A 203 -11.77 -16.11 4.06
N ARG A 204 -11.25 -15.84 5.28
CA ARG A 204 -11.75 -14.75 6.13
C ARG A 204 -11.50 -13.38 5.50
N MET A 205 -10.33 -13.20 4.88
CA MET A 205 -10.00 -11.92 4.28
C MET A 205 -10.70 -11.65 2.96
N GLU A 206 -10.93 -12.69 2.15
CA GLU A 206 -11.77 -12.61 0.97
C GLU A 206 -13.20 -12.20 1.33
N ALA A 207 -13.78 -12.85 2.35
CA ALA A 207 -15.11 -12.50 2.82
C ALA A 207 -15.20 -11.05 3.31
N PHE A 208 -14.22 -10.59 4.11
CA PHE A 208 -14.18 -9.24 4.63
C PHE A 208 -14.07 -8.18 3.51
N TYR A 209 -13.06 -8.30 2.63
CA TYR A 209 -12.80 -7.28 1.61
C TYR A 209 -13.85 -7.29 0.50
N SER A 210 -14.46 -8.43 0.18
CA SER A 210 -15.60 -8.48 -0.75
C SER A 210 -16.77 -7.64 -0.24
N GLN A 211 -17.08 -7.71 1.07
CA GLN A 211 -18.15 -6.93 1.67
C GLN A 211 -17.81 -5.45 1.84
N VAL A 212 -16.59 -5.13 2.27
CA VAL A 212 -16.18 -3.74 2.53
C VAL A 212 -15.96 -2.96 1.23
N LEU A 213 -15.22 -3.57 0.28
CA LEU A 213 -14.74 -2.91 -0.94
C LEU A 213 -15.58 -3.24 -2.19
N GLY A 214 -16.52 -4.18 -2.08
CA GLY A 214 -17.43 -4.53 -3.18
C GLY A 214 -16.80 -5.42 -4.25
N TYR A 215 -15.74 -6.18 -3.91
CA TYR A 215 -15.19 -7.17 -4.83
C TYR A 215 -16.23 -8.28 -5.09
N ASP A 216 -16.45 -8.58 -6.37
CA ASP A 216 -17.51 -9.49 -6.85
C ASP A 216 -16.97 -10.87 -7.25
N GLU A 217 -15.68 -10.98 -7.49
CA GLU A 217 -14.99 -12.22 -7.81
C GLU A 217 -13.58 -12.24 -7.19
N VAL A 218 -13.14 -13.44 -6.79
CA VAL A 218 -11.74 -13.71 -6.47
C VAL A 218 -11.23 -14.81 -7.40
N ALA A 219 -10.33 -14.44 -8.30
CA ALA A 219 -9.67 -15.40 -9.17
C ALA A 219 -8.48 -16.02 -8.43
N SER A 220 -8.68 -17.19 -7.84
CA SER A 220 -7.70 -17.84 -6.97
C SER A 220 -6.89 -18.93 -7.65
N THR A 221 -5.60 -18.97 -7.31
CA THR A 221 -4.64 -20.05 -7.57
C THR A 221 -4.00 -20.45 -6.25
N ASN A 222 -3.28 -21.59 -6.18
CA ASN A 222 -2.76 -22.21 -4.96
C ASN A 222 -2.48 -21.26 -3.77
N ASN A 223 -1.58 -20.27 -3.93
CA ASN A 223 -1.18 -19.36 -2.84
C ASN A 223 -1.40 -17.87 -3.17
N TYR A 224 -2.15 -17.58 -4.24
CA TYR A 224 -2.40 -16.21 -4.68
C TYR A 224 -3.76 -16.07 -5.34
N GLY A 225 -4.55 -15.13 -4.87
CA GLY A 225 -5.81 -14.71 -5.46
C GLY A 225 -5.75 -13.28 -5.97
N VAL A 226 -6.68 -12.96 -6.86
CA VAL A 226 -6.88 -11.61 -7.39
C VAL A 226 -8.32 -11.20 -7.12
N PHE A 227 -8.48 -10.15 -6.32
CA PHE A 227 -9.76 -9.48 -6.14
C PHE A 227 -10.16 -8.75 -7.41
N MET A 228 -11.41 -8.93 -7.82
CA MET A 228 -11.99 -8.32 -9.00
C MET A 228 -13.24 -7.52 -8.65
N HIS A 229 -13.50 -6.48 -9.44
CA HIS A 229 -14.73 -5.70 -9.40
C HIS A 229 -15.08 -5.27 -10.84
N ASN A 230 -16.26 -5.66 -11.34
CA ASN A 230 -16.70 -5.40 -12.71
C ASN A 230 -15.65 -5.82 -13.76
N ASP A 231 -15.20 -7.08 -13.69
CA ASP A 231 -14.17 -7.67 -14.56
C ASP A 231 -12.79 -6.97 -14.52
N LYS A 232 -12.57 -6.02 -13.60
CA LYS A 232 -11.28 -5.35 -13.39
C LYS A 232 -10.57 -5.93 -12.20
N TRP A 233 -9.29 -6.21 -12.35
CA TRP A 233 -8.42 -6.59 -11.25
C TRP A 233 -8.21 -5.38 -10.33
N ARG A 234 -8.34 -5.58 -9.02
CA ARG A 234 -8.29 -4.52 -8.00
C ARG A 234 -7.18 -4.68 -6.97
N ALA A 235 -6.92 -5.91 -6.54
CA ALA A 235 -5.90 -6.20 -5.54
C ALA A 235 -5.49 -7.67 -5.57
N GLY A 236 -4.32 -7.97 -5.02
CA GLY A 236 -3.89 -9.34 -4.75
C GLY A 236 -4.23 -9.78 -3.32
N ILE A 237 -4.36 -11.09 -3.14
CA ILE A 237 -4.36 -11.74 -1.83
C ILE A 237 -3.32 -12.85 -1.84
N ARG A 238 -2.33 -12.75 -0.95
CA ARG A 238 -1.25 -13.74 -0.83
C ARG A 238 -1.42 -14.54 0.44
N HIS A 239 -1.55 -15.85 0.28
CA HIS A 239 -1.57 -16.77 1.40
C HIS A 239 -0.14 -17.05 1.88
N LEU A 240 0.14 -16.69 3.13
CA LEU A 240 1.39 -16.95 3.83
C LEU A 240 1.14 -17.79 5.07
N GLN A 241 2.08 -18.67 5.40
CA GLN A 241 2.05 -19.44 6.65
C GLN A 241 2.89 -18.73 7.71
N ASP A 242 2.46 -18.81 8.98
CA ASP A 242 3.23 -18.41 10.16
C ASP A 242 3.66 -16.93 10.21
N THR A 243 2.80 -16.00 9.78
CA THR A 243 3.09 -14.56 9.91
C THR A 243 2.52 -14.02 11.22
N LYS A 244 3.26 -13.13 11.88
CA LYS A 244 2.78 -12.43 13.09
C LYS A 244 2.01 -11.15 12.79
N HIS A 245 2.04 -10.68 11.55
CA HIS A 245 1.49 -9.40 11.11
C HIS A 245 0.98 -9.50 9.67
N MET A 246 -0.25 -9.05 9.46
CA MET A 246 -0.86 -8.92 8.14
C MET A 246 -0.78 -7.47 7.70
N LEU A 247 -0.36 -7.24 6.46
CA LEU A 247 -0.10 -5.91 5.93
C LEU A 247 -0.55 -5.88 4.48
N TRP A 248 -1.13 -4.74 4.08
CA TRP A 248 -1.19 -4.38 2.68
C TRP A 248 0.22 -4.02 2.23
N ILE A 249 0.72 -4.72 1.21
CA ILE A 249 2.03 -4.47 0.62
C ILE A 249 1.83 -3.80 -0.73
N PRO A 250 2.15 -2.49 -0.85
CA PRO A 250 2.10 -1.83 -2.14
C PRO A 250 3.26 -2.29 -3.02
N VAL A 251 3.05 -2.22 -4.33
CA VAL A 251 4.00 -2.66 -5.34
C VAL A 251 4.36 -1.49 -6.25
N VAL A 252 5.63 -1.17 -6.37
CA VAL A 252 6.13 -0.15 -7.32
C VAL A 252 6.63 -0.85 -8.58
N ARG A 253 6.22 -0.34 -9.76
CA ARG A 253 6.74 -0.82 -11.04
C ARG A 253 8.18 -0.38 -11.23
N VAL A 254 9.09 -1.29 -11.54
CA VAL A 254 10.49 -0.98 -11.86
C VAL A 254 10.92 -1.61 -13.18
N ALA A 255 11.91 -1.01 -13.83
CA ALA A 255 12.42 -1.54 -15.10
C ALA A 255 13.31 -2.77 -14.88
N ASP A 256 14.07 -2.79 -13.78
CA ASP A 256 15.05 -3.82 -13.44
C ASP A 256 15.04 -4.06 -11.91
N PRO A 257 14.41 -5.15 -11.44
CA PRO A 257 14.33 -5.46 -10.01
C PRO A 257 15.69 -5.76 -9.37
N GLU A 258 16.64 -6.33 -10.11
CA GLU A 258 17.97 -6.67 -9.58
C GLU A 258 18.81 -5.41 -9.38
N ALA A 259 18.87 -4.54 -10.40
CA ALA A 259 19.54 -3.24 -10.27
C ALA A 259 18.90 -2.38 -9.17
N THR A 260 17.57 -2.38 -9.08
CA THR A 260 16.85 -1.64 -8.04
C THR A 260 17.13 -2.22 -6.65
N ALA A 261 17.11 -3.55 -6.48
CA ALA A 261 17.42 -4.19 -5.21
C ALA A 261 18.87 -3.93 -4.76
N GLN A 262 19.83 -3.89 -5.70
CA GLN A 262 21.19 -3.46 -5.37
C GLN A 262 21.21 -2.00 -4.90
N ARG A 263 20.50 -1.12 -5.60
CA ARG A 263 20.40 0.31 -5.22
C ARG A 263 19.80 0.51 -3.84
N VAL A 264 18.82 -0.31 -3.44
CA VAL A 264 18.25 -0.31 -2.07
C VAL A 264 19.34 -0.51 -1.02
N LYS A 265 20.23 -1.49 -1.21
CA LYS A 265 21.35 -1.76 -0.28
C LYS A 265 22.31 -0.58 -0.22
N ASP A 266 22.66 -0.02 -1.37
CA ASP A 266 23.58 1.11 -1.45
C ASP A 266 23.04 2.38 -0.76
N LEU A 267 21.71 2.51 -0.67
CA LEU A 267 21.00 3.60 -0.01
C LEU A 267 20.68 3.34 1.47
N GLY A 268 21.14 2.21 2.03
CA GLY A 268 20.91 1.85 3.43
C GLY A 268 19.54 1.24 3.72
N GLY A 269 18.79 0.86 2.69
CA GLY A 269 17.59 0.03 2.82
C GLY A 269 17.92 -1.46 2.95
N THR A 270 16.90 -2.27 3.12
CA THR A 270 17.00 -3.72 3.26
C THR A 270 16.35 -4.44 2.08
N VAL A 271 16.99 -5.50 1.59
CA VAL A 271 16.37 -6.45 0.65
C VAL A 271 16.06 -7.71 1.41
N TRP A 272 14.77 -7.96 1.66
CA TRP A 272 14.30 -9.10 2.45
C TRP A 272 14.12 -10.35 1.60
N VAL A 273 13.72 -10.18 0.35
CA VAL A 273 13.63 -11.25 -0.65
C VAL A 273 14.24 -10.70 -1.94
N ALA A 274 15.36 -11.28 -2.36
CA ALA A 274 16.03 -10.85 -3.59
C ALA A 274 15.27 -11.36 -4.84
N PRO A 275 15.42 -10.71 -6.01
CA PRO A 275 14.71 -11.11 -7.21
C PRO A 275 14.89 -12.58 -7.59
N HIS A 276 16.13 -13.08 -7.53
CA HIS A 276 16.44 -14.48 -7.84
C HIS A 276 15.89 -15.49 -6.82
N GLU A 277 15.49 -15.04 -5.63
CA GLU A 277 14.85 -15.86 -4.60
C GLU A 277 13.32 -15.85 -4.74
N ALA A 278 12.77 -14.89 -5.48
CA ALA A 278 11.34 -14.73 -5.65
C ALA A 278 10.77 -15.83 -6.58
N PRO A 279 9.58 -16.38 -6.28
CA PRO A 279 8.91 -17.37 -7.14
C PRO A 279 8.57 -16.85 -8.55
N SER A 280 8.64 -15.55 -8.79
CA SER A 280 8.27 -14.87 -10.03
C SER A 280 9.41 -14.77 -11.06
N ASN A 281 10.29 -15.77 -11.14
CA ASN A 281 11.46 -15.84 -12.04
C ASN A 281 12.30 -14.55 -12.11
N GLY A 282 12.66 -13.93 -10.97
CA GLY A 282 13.51 -12.73 -11.01
C GLY A 282 12.78 -11.39 -11.18
N ASN A 283 11.46 -11.38 -11.34
CA ASN A 283 10.74 -10.15 -11.66
C ASN A 283 10.31 -9.31 -10.46
N THR A 284 10.52 -9.78 -9.21
CA THR A 284 9.98 -9.10 -8.02
C THR A 284 10.95 -9.18 -6.86
N ALA A 285 11.07 -8.14 -6.04
CA ALA A 285 11.78 -8.20 -4.75
C ALA A 285 10.96 -7.55 -3.63
N LEU A 286 11.14 -8.05 -2.40
CA LEU A 286 10.63 -7.42 -1.19
C LEU A 286 11.73 -6.55 -0.58
N ILE A 287 11.45 -5.26 -0.42
CA ILE A 287 12.40 -4.29 0.09
C ILE A 287 11.83 -3.55 1.29
N GLY A 288 12.72 -3.01 2.13
CA GLY A 288 12.40 -2.09 3.20
C GLY A 288 13.24 -0.82 3.05
N ASP A 289 12.64 0.33 3.32
CA ASP A 289 13.39 1.59 3.45
C ASP A 289 14.25 1.59 4.75
N PRO A 290 15.05 2.64 5.00
CA PRO A 290 15.87 2.72 6.22
C PRO A 290 15.07 2.74 7.53
N ALA A 291 13.77 3.09 7.49
CA ALA A 291 12.86 3.02 8.62
C ALA A 291 12.11 1.67 8.68
N GLY A 292 12.36 0.74 7.74
CA GLY A 292 11.75 -0.58 7.68
C GLY A 292 10.38 -0.62 6.98
N ALA A 293 9.93 0.46 6.33
CA ALA A 293 8.69 0.47 5.57
C ALA A 293 8.81 -0.48 4.37
N LEU A 294 7.95 -1.50 4.34
CA LEU A 294 7.99 -2.54 3.31
C LEU A 294 7.23 -2.12 2.05
N LEU A 295 7.79 -2.47 0.89
CA LEU A 295 7.08 -2.50 -0.38
C LEU A 295 7.69 -3.57 -1.30
N LEU A 296 6.92 -4.02 -2.29
CA LEU A 296 7.44 -4.85 -3.37
C LEU A 296 7.87 -3.95 -4.54
N ILE A 297 8.95 -4.33 -5.20
CA ILE A 297 9.30 -3.80 -6.51
C ILE A 297 9.08 -4.89 -7.54
N GLN A 298 8.48 -4.55 -8.68
CA GLN A 298 8.17 -5.54 -9.71
C GLN A 298 8.41 -5.03 -11.12
N GLN A 299 9.04 -5.86 -11.94
CA GLN A 299 9.05 -5.69 -13.39
C GLN A 299 7.75 -6.25 -13.96
N TRP A 300 6.97 -5.36 -14.58
CA TRP A 300 5.81 -5.73 -15.38
C TRP A 300 6.05 -5.29 -16.82
N PRO A 301 5.97 -6.18 -17.82
CA PRO A 301 6.18 -5.81 -19.22
C PRO A 301 5.06 -4.89 -19.71
N THR A 302 5.41 -3.85 -20.47
CA THR A 302 4.42 -3.01 -21.13
C THR A 302 3.60 -3.81 -22.13
N GLN A 303 2.28 -3.57 -22.22
CA GLN A 303 1.43 -4.23 -23.23
C GLN A 303 1.94 -4.04 -24.67
N ALA A 304 2.76 -3.01 -24.92
CA ALA A 304 3.40 -2.72 -26.20
C ALA A 304 4.38 -3.81 -26.72
N SER A 305 4.74 -4.83 -25.93
CA SER A 305 5.64 -5.90 -26.39
C SER A 305 4.94 -7.06 -27.12
N LYS A 306 3.63 -6.97 -27.41
CA LYS A 306 2.92 -7.91 -28.29
C LYS A 306 2.60 -7.29 -29.64
N GLY A 307 3.64 -7.00 -30.41
CA GLY A 307 3.56 -6.67 -31.83
C GLY A 307 4.35 -7.70 -32.64
N GLY A 308 3.64 -8.64 -33.27
CA GLY A 308 4.23 -9.59 -34.22
C GLY A 308 3.31 -10.77 -34.46
N LEU A 309 2.62 -10.75 -35.60
CA LEU A 309 2.00 -11.92 -36.24
C LEU A 309 3.02 -13.04 -36.43
#